data_AF-W8CDT9-F1
#
_entry.id   AF-W8CDT9-F1
#
_cell.length_a   1.000
_cell.length_b   1.000
_cell.length_c   1.000
_cell.angle_alpha   90.00
_cell.angle_beta   90.00
_cell.angle_gamma   90.00
#
_symmetry.space_group_name_H-M   'P 1'
#
loop_
_entity.id
_entity.type
_entity.pdbx_description
1 polymer ?
#
loop_
_entity_poly.entity_id
_entity_poly.type
_entity_poly.pdbx_seq_one_letter_code
_entity_poly.pdbx_strand_id
1 'polypeptide(L)'
;MKSEIKKIFLQTCMNHGSLSLEQINEVLGPMWQTYGEADVKNLVKEINVDLKELNQELKFVKHPLVEQEFLVYGLTFETTASKIQHHYREADQMYFAKLVELMAVQDDYGISWLEMYNLPSLTQTVKKNLPKMHIQDLIKKWIDQGYFIEKDDKIYFGPRMLVEYANHLKTHFSEYIKDCSLCKNVVLI
;
A
#
# COMPACT_ATOMS: atom_id res chain seq x y z
N MET A 1 24.93 9.21 14.28
CA MET A 1 24.37 10.33 13.49
C MET A 1 23.69 9.84 12.21
N LYS A 2 24.41 9.35 11.18
CA LYS A 2 23.78 8.69 10.01
C LYS A 2 22.84 7.53 10.39
N SER A 3 23.19 6.76 11.43
CA SER A 3 22.34 5.69 11.96
C SER A 3 21.00 6.17 12.55
N GLU A 4 20.94 7.39 13.12
CA GLU A 4 19.71 7.89 13.73
C GLU A 4 18.72 8.36 12.66
N ILE A 5 19.21 9.05 11.63
CA ILE A 5 18.41 9.45 10.46
C ILE A 5 17.84 8.20 9.77
N LYS A 6 18.65 7.15 9.57
CA LYS A 6 18.18 5.88 9.01
C LYS A 6 17.03 5.29 9.82
N LYS A 7 17.16 5.25 11.15
CA LYS A 7 16.13 4.69 12.03
C LYS A 7 14.83 5.49 11.97
N ILE A 8 14.90 6.82 12.12
CA ILE A 8 13.70 7.66 12.08
C ILE A 8 13.04 7.56 10.71
N PHE A 9 13.82 7.66 9.63
CA PHE A 9 13.28 7.55 8.27
C PHE A 9 12.64 6.19 8.00
N LEU A 10 13.30 5.09 8.42
CA LEU A 10 12.74 3.74 8.30
C LEU A 10 11.46 3.59 9.13
N GLN A 11 11.43 4.07 10.36
CA GLN A 11 10.23 4.05 11.21
C GLN A 11 9.07 4.80 10.55
N THR A 12 9.33 5.97 9.97
CA THR A 12 8.33 6.72 9.20
C THR A 12 7.84 5.91 8.00
N CYS A 13 8.75 5.31 7.21
CA CYS A 13 8.38 4.45 6.09
C CYS A 13 7.53 3.25 6.53
N MET A 14 7.84 2.63 7.67
CA MET A 14 7.09 1.50 8.22
C MET A 14 5.67 1.90 8.66
N ASN A 15 5.52 3.07 9.28
CA ASN A 15 4.25 3.56 9.79
C ASN A 15 3.28 3.95 8.67
N HIS A 16 3.78 4.62 7.63
CA HIS A 16 2.97 5.04 6.49
C HIS A 16 2.85 3.96 5.41
N GLY A 17 3.77 3.00 5.34
CA GLY A 17 3.78 1.94 4.33
C GLY A 17 4.20 2.41 2.93
N SER A 18 3.81 3.61 2.53
CA SER A 18 4.32 4.31 1.34
C SER A 18 4.38 5.81 1.55
N LEU A 19 5.38 6.47 0.96
CA LEU A 19 5.55 7.92 1.01
C LEU A 19 5.72 8.49 -0.40
N SER A 20 5.03 9.58 -0.72
CA SER A 20 5.31 10.37 -1.93
C SER A 20 6.65 11.12 -1.80
N LEU A 21 7.19 11.63 -2.91
CA LEU A 21 8.39 12.46 -2.87
C LEU A 21 8.21 13.73 -2.00
N GLU A 22 7.01 14.30 -1.99
CA GLU A 22 6.66 15.45 -1.13
C GLU A 22 6.75 15.06 0.35
N GLN A 23 6.12 13.95 0.74
CA GLN A 23 6.18 13.44 2.12
C GLN A 23 7.59 13.07 2.55
N ILE A 24 8.40 12.51 1.64
CA ILE A 24 9.83 12.24 1.92
C ILE A 24 10.56 13.54 2.25
N ASN A 25 10.32 14.61 1.47
CA ASN A 25 10.93 15.91 1.71
C ASN A 25 10.43 16.56 3.01
N GLU A 26 9.16 16.40 3.37
CA GLU A 26 8.64 16.86 4.67
C GLU A 26 9.32 16.17 5.86
N VAL A 27 9.59 14.86 5.73
CA VAL A 27 10.21 14.06 6.77
C VAL A 27 11.72 14.33 6.87
N LEU A 28 12.41 14.38 5.74
CA LEU A 28 13.86 14.50 5.70
C LEU A 28 14.35 15.95 5.66
N GLY A 29 13.55 16.90 5.19
CA GLY A 29 13.91 18.31 5.05
C GLY A 29 14.45 18.93 6.34
N PRO A 30 13.76 18.81 7.49
CA PRO A 30 14.27 19.29 8.78
C PRO A 30 15.60 18.62 9.19
N MET A 31 15.77 17.34 8.85
CA MET A 31 16.99 16.59 9.15
C MET A 31 18.15 17.04 8.28
N TRP A 32 17.92 17.27 6.98
CA TRP A 32 18.94 17.75 6.05
C TRP A 32 19.41 19.17 6.35
N GLN A 33 18.52 20.05 6.82
CA GLN A 33 18.92 21.38 7.30
C GLN A 33 19.89 21.30 8.49
N THR A 34 19.77 20.25 9.30
CA THR A 34 20.60 20.05 10.50
C THR A 34 21.90 19.30 10.21
N TYR A 35 21.88 18.34 9.27
CA TYR A 35 22.96 17.35 9.09
C TYR A 35 23.60 17.35 7.69
N GLY A 36 23.13 18.21 6.78
CA GLY A 36 23.53 18.24 5.37
C GLY A 36 22.65 17.36 4.49
N GLU A 37 22.39 17.83 3.27
CA GLU A 37 21.55 17.12 2.30
C GLU A 37 22.23 15.82 1.85
N ALA A 38 21.44 14.74 1.84
CA ALA A 38 21.89 13.43 1.38
C ALA A 38 20.91 12.89 0.34
N ASP A 39 21.42 12.30 -0.73
CA ASP A 39 20.60 11.65 -1.75
C ASP A 39 19.75 10.54 -1.12
N VAL A 40 18.42 10.71 -1.16
CA VAL A 40 17.43 9.74 -0.66
C VAL A 40 17.68 8.36 -1.23
N LYS A 41 18.06 8.26 -2.52
CA LYS A 41 18.30 6.96 -3.15
C LYS A 41 19.50 6.24 -2.53
N ASN A 42 20.52 6.99 -2.10
CA ASN A 42 21.66 6.40 -1.38
C ASN A 42 21.27 6.03 0.05
N LEU A 43 20.47 6.85 0.75
CA LEU A 43 19.93 6.50 2.06
C LEU A 43 19.12 5.20 2.01
N VAL A 44 18.22 5.07 1.02
CA VAL A 44 17.42 3.87 0.78
C VAL A 44 18.29 2.65 0.48
N LYS A 45 19.31 2.78 -0.36
CA LYS A 45 20.27 1.68 -0.62
C LYS A 45 20.95 1.24 0.66
N GLU A 46 21.42 2.19 1.47
CA GLU A 46 22.08 1.87 2.73
C GLU A 46 21.13 1.17 3.72
N ILE A 47 19.85 1.59 3.80
CA ILE A 47 18.84 0.92 4.63
C ILE A 47 18.51 -0.48 4.11
N ASN A 48 18.40 -0.65 2.80
CA ASN A 48 18.09 -1.95 2.19
C ASN A 48 19.18 -3.01 2.40
N VAL A 49 20.45 -2.59 2.60
CA VAL A 49 21.50 -3.52 3.03
C VAL A 49 21.12 -4.17 4.36
N ASP A 50 20.60 -3.38 5.31
CA ASP A 50 20.19 -3.86 6.63
C ASP A 50 18.87 -4.65 6.57
N LEU A 51 17.91 -4.25 5.71
CA LEU A 51 16.59 -4.90 5.60
C LEU A 51 16.62 -6.25 4.87
N LYS A 52 17.63 -6.52 4.04
CA LYS A 52 17.70 -7.72 3.19
C LYS A 52 17.59 -9.01 4.00
N GLU A 53 18.19 -9.06 5.19
CA GLU A 53 18.14 -10.23 6.08
C GLU A 53 16.75 -10.47 6.69
N LEU A 54 15.88 -9.46 6.66
CA LEU A 54 14.52 -9.50 7.23
C LEU A 54 13.44 -9.75 6.16
N ASN A 55 13.84 -10.00 4.91
CA ASN A 55 12.94 -10.11 3.76
C ASN A 55 12.02 -8.89 3.61
N GLN A 56 12.59 -7.70 3.85
CA GLN A 56 11.93 -6.41 3.75
C GLN A 56 12.70 -5.53 2.76
N GLU A 57 12.00 -4.60 2.11
CA GLU A 57 12.64 -3.63 1.23
C GLU A 57 11.93 -2.28 1.24
N LEU A 58 12.71 -1.23 1.02
CA LEU A 58 12.25 0.08 0.57
C LEU A 58 12.43 0.16 -0.95
N LYS A 59 11.34 0.38 -1.69
CA LYS A 59 11.34 0.37 -3.15
C LYS A 59 10.60 1.57 -3.73
N PHE A 60 11.23 2.23 -4.69
CA PHE A 60 10.58 3.27 -5.47
C PHE A 60 9.65 2.64 -6.51
N VAL A 61 8.40 3.11 -6.57
CA VAL A 61 7.36 2.64 -7.49
C VAL A 61 6.63 3.83 -8.07
N LYS A 62 6.57 3.89 -9.41
CA LYS A 62 5.69 4.84 -10.10
C LYS A 62 4.27 4.27 -10.15
N HIS A 63 3.33 5.00 -9.57
CA HIS A 63 1.92 4.62 -9.57
C HIS A 63 1.28 4.94 -10.93
N PRO A 64 0.66 3.98 -11.63
CA PRO A 64 0.15 4.19 -12.97
C PRO A 64 -1.02 5.19 -13.02
N LEU A 65 -1.93 5.17 -12.04
CA LEU A 65 -3.14 6.02 -12.05
C LEU A 65 -2.90 7.52 -11.77
N VAL A 66 -1.91 7.85 -10.94
CA VAL A 66 -1.60 9.23 -10.51
C VAL A 66 -0.27 9.72 -11.10
N GLU A 67 0.44 8.86 -11.83
CA GLU A 67 1.74 9.12 -12.46
C GLU A 67 2.85 9.63 -11.52
N GLN A 68 2.70 9.45 -10.22
CA GLN A 68 3.64 9.87 -9.18
C GLN A 68 4.52 8.71 -8.68
N GLU A 69 5.74 9.02 -8.27
CA GLU A 69 6.65 8.05 -7.65
C GLU A 69 6.46 8.04 -6.12
N PHE A 70 6.41 6.83 -5.56
CA PHE A 70 6.28 6.57 -4.13
C PHE A 70 7.42 5.67 -3.66
N LEU A 71 7.93 5.91 -2.45
CA LEU A 71 8.78 4.98 -1.74
C LEU A 71 7.91 4.06 -0.88
N VAL A 72 7.93 2.77 -1.17
CA VAL A 72 7.11 1.75 -0.51
C VAL A 72 7.98 0.90 0.42
N TYR A 73 7.52 0.68 1.64
CA TYR A 73 8.06 -0.32 2.56
C TYR A 73 7.28 -1.65 2.41
N GLY A 74 7.88 -2.60 1.69
CA GLY A 74 7.28 -3.88 1.32
C GLY A 74 7.98 -5.09 1.93
N LEU A 75 7.36 -6.27 1.84
CA LEU A 75 8.05 -7.56 2.03
C LEU A 75 8.49 -8.07 0.68
N THR A 76 9.61 -8.78 0.65
CA THR A 76 10.18 -9.36 -0.59
C THR A 76 9.71 -10.80 -0.85
N PHE A 77 8.86 -11.36 0.00
CA PHE A 77 8.31 -12.71 -0.15
C PHE A 77 6.79 -12.68 -0.14
N GLU A 78 6.20 -13.63 -0.87
CA GLU A 78 4.75 -13.85 -0.86
C GLU A 78 4.32 -14.41 0.50
N THR A 79 3.54 -13.63 1.24
CA THR A 79 2.82 -14.15 2.39
C THR A 79 1.38 -14.44 1.97
N THR A 80 0.94 -15.69 2.17
CA THR A 80 -0.49 -16.06 2.19
C THR A 80 -1.27 -15.26 3.24
N ALA A 81 -0.57 -14.76 4.25
CA ALA A 81 -1.06 -13.77 5.19
C ALA A 81 -0.75 -12.36 4.67
N SER A 82 -1.76 -11.74 4.07
CA SER A 82 -1.84 -10.30 3.84
C SER A 82 -1.24 -9.54 5.05
N LYS A 83 -0.38 -8.52 4.85
CA LYS A 83 0.12 -7.63 5.93
C LYS A 83 -0.99 -6.86 6.68
N ILE A 84 -2.25 -7.17 6.45
CA ILE A 84 -3.28 -6.94 7.46
C ILE A 84 -2.98 -7.91 8.61
N GLN A 85 -1.98 -7.51 9.38
CA GLN A 85 -1.41 -8.21 10.51
C GLN A 85 -2.52 -8.65 11.48
N HIS A 86 -2.17 -9.56 12.39
CA HIS A 86 -2.95 -9.93 13.59
C HIS A 86 -3.55 -8.75 14.39
N HIS A 87 -3.18 -7.50 14.10
CA HIS A 87 -3.73 -6.27 14.66
C HIS A 87 -5.13 -5.90 14.16
N TYR A 88 -5.62 -6.51 13.08
CA TYR A 88 -6.99 -6.31 12.59
C TYR A 88 -7.88 -7.46 13.01
N ARG A 89 -9.16 -7.18 13.26
CA ARG A 89 -10.14 -8.20 13.60
C ARG A 89 -10.38 -9.08 12.38
N GLU A 90 -10.78 -10.34 12.59
CA GLU A 90 -11.11 -11.27 11.50
C GLU A 90 -12.13 -10.67 10.51
N ALA A 91 -13.15 -9.97 11.02
CA ALA A 91 -14.14 -9.28 10.19
C ALA A 91 -13.51 -8.18 9.30
N ASP A 92 -12.50 -7.47 9.79
CA ASP A 92 -11.81 -6.40 9.04
C ASP A 92 -10.91 -7.01 7.95
N GLN A 93 -10.25 -8.13 8.25
CA GLN A 93 -9.44 -8.89 7.28
C GLN A 93 -10.31 -9.47 6.16
N MET A 94 -11.45 -10.09 6.51
CA MET A 94 -12.41 -10.59 5.53
C MET A 94 -12.98 -9.47 4.66
N TYR A 95 -13.27 -8.31 5.26
CA TYR A 95 -13.74 -7.14 4.53
C TYR A 95 -12.72 -6.67 3.50
N PHE A 96 -11.44 -6.55 3.90
CA PHE A 96 -10.38 -6.17 2.96
C PHE A 96 -10.23 -7.16 1.82
N ALA A 97 -10.21 -8.46 2.10
CA ALA A 97 -10.09 -9.48 1.06
C ALA A 97 -11.25 -9.39 0.04
N LYS A 98 -12.48 -9.19 0.52
CA LYS A 98 -13.65 -9.01 -0.35
C LYS A 98 -13.64 -7.69 -1.11
N LEU A 99 -13.14 -6.63 -0.51
CA LEU A 99 -12.96 -5.35 -1.18
C LEU A 99 -11.96 -5.48 -2.33
N VAL A 100 -10.81 -6.10 -2.09
CA VAL A 100 -9.78 -6.35 -3.11
C VAL A 100 -10.31 -7.25 -4.23
N GLU A 101 -11.03 -8.33 -3.90
CA GLU A 101 -11.71 -9.18 -4.89
C GLU A 101 -12.65 -8.36 -5.77
N LEU A 102 -13.51 -7.54 -5.17
CA LEU A 102 -14.49 -6.75 -5.92
C LEU A 102 -13.79 -5.72 -6.81
N MET A 103 -12.75 -5.04 -6.32
CA MET A 103 -11.98 -4.08 -7.10
C MET A 103 -11.24 -4.76 -8.25
N ALA A 104 -10.65 -5.94 -8.04
CA ALA A 104 -9.88 -6.64 -9.05
C ALA A 104 -10.69 -7.03 -10.30
N VAL A 105 -12.01 -7.17 -10.16
CA VAL A 105 -12.93 -7.50 -11.27
C VAL A 105 -13.63 -6.29 -11.88
N GLN A 106 -13.43 -5.07 -11.34
CA GLN A 106 -13.92 -3.84 -11.98
C GLN A 106 -13.04 -3.47 -13.17
N ASP A 107 -13.64 -2.88 -14.21
CA ASP A 107 -12.93 -2.48 -15.43
C ASP A 107 -11.82 -1.43 -15.19
N ASP A 108 -12.04 -0.50 -14.25
CA ASP A 108 -11.09 0.55 -13.87
C ASP A 108 -10.35 0.25 -12.55
N TYR A 109 -10.57 -0.94 -11.98
CA TYR A 109 -10.09 -1.34 -10.65
C TYR A 109 -10.48 -0.39 -9.50
N GLY A 110 -11.45 0.49 -9.75
CA GLY A 110 -11.93 1.49 -8.81
C GLY A 110 -13.24 1.06 -8.16
N ILE A 111 -13.47 1.52 -6.94
CA ILE A 111 -14.74 1.29 -6.23
C ILE A 111 -15.27 2.59 -5.65
N SER A 112 -16.57 2.84 -5.79
CA SER A 112 -17.21 4.00 -5.18
C SER A 112 -17.42 3.79 -3.68
N TRP A 113 -17.53 4.90 -2.95
CA TRP A 113 -17.91 4.89 -1.53
C TRP A 113 -19.24 4.14 -1.29
N LEU A 114 -20.21 4.24 -2.21
CA LEU A 114 -21.50 3.56 -2.08
C LEU A 114 -21.37 2.04 -2.17
N GLU A 115 -20.56 1.55 -3.10
CA GLU A 115 -20.33 0.12 -3.32
C GLU A 115 -19.56 -0.51 -2.17
N MET A 116 -18.60 0.21 -1.59
CA MET A 116 -17.85 -0.25 -0.42
C MET A 116 -18.72 -0.57 0.79
N TYR A 117 -19.77 0.21 1.07
CA TYR A 117 -20.69 -0.09 2.16
C TYR A 117 -21.57 -1.31 1.87
N ASN A 118 -21.72 -1.66 0.60
CA ASN A 118 -22.67 -2.65 0.12
C ASN A 118 -21.98 -3.86 -0.52
N LEU A 119 -20.77 -4.21 -0.06
CA LEU A 119 -20.01 -5.35 -0.58
C LEU A 119 -20.88 -6.62 -0.65
N PRO A 120 -21.13 -7.15 -1.85
CA PRO A 120 -21.81 -8.43 -2.02
C PRO A 120 -20.94 -9.53 -1.40
N SER A 121 -21.56 -10.61 -0.91
CA SER A 121 -20.91 -11.77 -0.26
C SER A 121 -20.42 -11.63 1.20
N LEU A 122 -20.48 -10.44 1.84
CA LEU A 122 -20.26 -10.37 3.29
C LEU A 122 -21.40 -11.05 4.05
N THR A 123 -21.08 -12.00 4.92
CA THR A 123 -22.07 -12.69 5.74
C THR A 123 -22.79 -11.70 6.67
N GLN A 124 -24.05 -12.00 7.04
CA GLN A 124 -24.81 -11.11 7.92
C GLN A 124 -24.10 -10.88 9.27
N THR A 125 -23.35 -11.88 9.76
CA THR A 125 -22.53 -11.79 10.96
C THR A 125 -21.39 -10.77 10.80
N VAL A 126 -20.69 -10.79 9.66
CA VAL A 126 -19.63 -9.82 9.37
C VAL A 126 -20.19 -8.42 9.21
N LYS A 127 -21.33 -8.27 8.51
CA LYS A 127 -22.01 -6.97 8.34
C LYS A 127 -22.41 -6.32 9.67
N LYS A 128 -22.84 -7.11 10.67
CA LYS A 128 -23.15 -6.59 12.01
C LYS A 128 -21.93 -6.01 12.75
N ASN A 129 -20.74 -6.54 12.47
CA ASN A 129 -19.49 -6.11 13.09
C ASN A 129 -18.78 -4.96 12.36
N LEU A 130 -19.34 -4.53 11.22
CA LEU A 130 -18.78 -3.49 10.34
C LEU A 130 -19.82 -2.38 10.11
N PRO A 131 -20.12 -1.55 11.13
CA PRO A 131 -20.94 -0.38 10.93
C PRO A 131 -20.27 0.60 9.95
N LYS A 132 -21.06 1.44 9.27
CA LYS A 132 -20.56 2.36 8.23
C LYS A 132 -19.38 3.23 8.70
N MET A 133 -19.45 3.77 9.92
CA MET A 133 -18.35 4.57 10.49
C MET A 133 -17.05 3.77 10.61
N HIS A 134 -17.13 2.50 11.04
CA HIS A 134 -15.96 1.64 11.15
C HIS A 134 -15.36 1.32 9.77
N ILE A 135 -16.19 1.15 8.74
CA ILE A 135 -15.72 0.99 7.36
C ILE A 135 -14.97 2.25 6.90
N GLN A 136 -15.50 3.44 7.18
CA GLN A 136 -14.82 4.71 6.85
C GLN A 136 -13.46 4.80 7.52
N ASP A 137 -13.38 4.46 8.81
CA ASP A 137 -12.13 4.48 9.58
C ASP A 137 -11.11 3.48 9.04
N LEU A 138 -11.53 2.25 8.71
CA LEU A 138 -10.67 1.24 8.11
C LEU A 138 -10.09 1.73 6.79
N ILE A 139 -10.92 2.32 5.94
CA ILE A 139 -10.53 2.75 4.61
C ILE A 139 -9.56 3.90 4.68
N LYS A 140 -9.86 4.91 5.50
CA LYS A 140 -8.94 6.02 5.75
C LYS A 140 -7.59 5.51 6.23
N LYS A 141 -7.60 4.56 7.17
CA LYS A 141 -6.37 3.92 7.66
C LYS A 141 -5.63 3.15 6.57
N TRP A 142 -6.32 2.47 5.67
CA TRP A 142 -5.69 1.74 4.57
C TRP A 142 -5.16 2.65 3.46
N ILE A 143 -5.80 3.80 3.24
CA ILE A 143 -5.26 4.90 2.40
C ILE A 143 -3.98 5.44 3.03
N ASP A 144 -4.02 5.77 4.33
CA ASP A 144 -2.84 6.26 5.08
C ASP A 144 -1.68 5.26 5.10
N GLN A 145 -1.99 3.96 5.01
CA GLN A 145 -1.03 2.85 4.94
C GLN A 145 -0.53 2.53 3.52
N GLY A 146 -1.05 3.22 2.50
CA GLY A 146 -0.65 3.08 1.10
C GLY A 146 -1.29 1.90 0.35
N TYR A 147 -2.22 1.16 0.96
CA TYR A 147 -2.92 0.07 0.27
C TYR A 147 -3.93 0.59 -0.74
N PHE A 148 -4.46 1.78 -0.51
CA PHE A 148 -5.41 2.43 -1.38
C PHE A 148 -5.02 3.87 -1.66
N ILE A 149 -5.58 4.41 -2.74
CA ILE A 149 -5.58 5.84 -3.02
C ILE A 149 -6.99 6.30 -3.36
N GLU A 150 -7.33 7.52 -2.96
CA GLU A 150 -8.59 8.16 -3.32
C GLU A 150 -8.37 9.07 -4.53
N LYS A 151 -9.23 8.94 -5.54
CA LYS A 151 -9.22 9.76 -6.76
C LYS A 151 -10.63 9.78 -7.35
N ASP A 152 -11.12 10.94 -7.80
CA ASP A 152 -12.40 11.07 -8.49
C ASP A 152 -13.58 10.41 -7.75
N ASP A 153 -13.69 10.63 -6.43
CA ASP A 153 -14.70 10.04 -5.52
C ASP A 153 -14.74 8.49 -5.47
N LYS A 154 -13.67 7.86 -5.95
CA LYS A 154 -13.44 6.43 -5.92
C LYS A 154 -12.15 6.09 -5.21
N ILE A 155 -12.04 4.84 -4.83
CA ILE A 155 -10.85 4.27 -4.22
C ILE A 155 -10.25 3.24 -5.18
N TYR A 156 -8.94 3.30 -5.35
CA TYR A 156 -8.16 2.42 -6.24
C TYR A 156 -7.03 1.76 -5.45
N PHE A 157 -6.43 0.71 -6.03
CA PHE A 157 -5.22 0.11 -5.46
C PHE A 157 -4.12 1.15 -5.34
N GLY A 158 -3.52 1.24 -4.16
CA GLY A 158 -2.44 2.17 -3.85
C GLY A 158 -1.05 1.56 -4.10
N PRO A 159 0.02 2.37 -3.95
CA PRO A 159 1.38 1.98 -4.29
C PRO A 159 1.87 0.76 -3.50
N ARG A 160 1.48 0.60 -2.24
CA ARG A 160 1.86 -0.55 -1.42
C ARG A 160 1.17 -1.82 -1.86
N MET A 161 -0.08 -1.73 -2.28
CA MET A 161 -0.85 -2.87 -2.81
C MET A 161 -0.17 -3.44 -4.07
N LEU A 162 0.32 -2.56 -4.95
CA LEU A 162 1.04 -2.95 -6.17
C LEU A 162 2.42 -3.58 -5.91
N VAL A 163 2.98 -3.44 -4.71
CA VAL A 163 4.22 -4.12 -4.33
C VAL A 163 3.93 -5.44 -3.64
N GLU A 164 3.06 -5.42 -2.63
CA GLU A 164 2.88 -6.57 -1.74
C GLU A 164 1.90 -7.62 -2.30
N TYR A 165 0.91 -7.21 -3.10
CA TYR A 165 -0.16 -8.09 -3.57
C TYR A 165 -0.16 -8.29 -5.07
N ALA A 166 0.77 -7.70 -5.82
CA ALA A 166 0.80 -7.84 -7.28
C ALA A 166 0.78 -9.31 -7.73
N ASN A 167 1.61 -10.17 -7.13
CA ASN A 167 1.63 -11.59 -7.50
C ASN A 167 0.34 -12.31 -7.12
N HIS A 168 -0.23 -12.02 -5.94
CA HIS A 168 -1.52 -12.57 -5.53
C HIS A 168 -2.62 -12.18 -6.52
N LEU A 169 -2.68 -10.89 -6.87
CA LEU A 169 -3.66 -10.33 -7.80
C LEU A 169 -3.57 -11.02 -9.17
N LYS A 170 -2.36 -11.14 -9.72
CA LYS A 170 -2.12 -11.81 -11.01
C LYS A 170 -2.44 -13.30 -10.98
N THR A 171 -2.20 -13.97 -9.86
CA THR A 171 -2.40 -15.42 -9.75
C THR A 171 -3.88 -15.76 -9.64
N HIS A 172 -4.63 -15.02 -8.82
CA HIS A 172 -6.02 -15.33 -8.50
C HIS A 172 -7.03 -14.61 -9.39
N PHE A 173 -6.62 -13.50 -10.02
CA PHE A 173 -7.48 -12.68 -10.90
C PHE A 173 -6.82 -12.47 -12.28
N SER A 174 -6.10 -13.48 -12.79
CA SER A 174 -5.38 -13.42 -14.08
C SER A 174 -6.27 -13.04 -15.27
N GLU A 175 -7.57 -13.30 -15.21
CA GLU A 175 -8.54 -12.93 -16.25
C GLU A 175 -8.83 -11.42 -16.28
N TYR A 176 -8.64 -10.73 -15.15
CA TYR A 176 -9.00 -9.32 -14.96
C TYR A 176 -7.78 -8.41 -14.80
N ILE A 177 -6.72 -8.91 -14.16
CA ILE A 177 -5.49 -8.16 -13.87
C ILE A 177 -4.53 -8.28 -15.04
N LYS A 178 -4.21 -7.15 -15.67
CA LYS A 178 -3.27 -7.08 -16.80
C LYS A 178 -1.87 -6.71 -16.34
N ASP A 179 -0.88 -7.29 -17.02
CA ASP A 179 0.53 -7.00 -16.81
C ASP A 179 1.10 -6.15 -17.93
N CYS A 180 1.95 -5.19 -17.56
CA CYS A 180 2.74 -4.46 -18.53
C CYS A 180 3.73 -5.42 -19.21
N SER A 181 3.72 -5.46 -20.54
CA SER A 181 4.59 -6.37 -21.31
C SER A 181 6.08 -6.10 -21.08
N LEU A 182 6.45 -4.85 -20.74
CA LEU A 182 7.83 -4.38 -20.56
C LEU A 182 8.34 -4.59 -19.13
N CYS A 183 7.66 -4.04 -18.12
CA CYS A 183 8.13 -4.07 -16.73
C CYS A 183 7.51 -5.20 -15.89
N LYS A 184 6.53 -5.93 -16.43
CA LYS A 184 5.77 -6.96 -15.72
C LYS A 184 5.09 -6.47 -14.44
N ASN A 185 4.84 -5.16 -14.28
CA ASN A 185 4.03 -4.65 -13.18
C ASN A 185 2.53 -4.70 -13.55
N VAL A 186 1.66 -4.74 -12.54
CA VAL A 186 0.21 -4.60 -12.70
C VAL A 186 -0.11 -3.27 -13.37
N VAL A 187 -0.99 -3.30 -14.37
CA VAL A 187 -1.51 -2.10 -15.05
C VAL A 187 -2.83 -1.72 -14.40
N LEU A 188 -2.92 -0.48 -13.91
CA LEU A 188 -4.20 0.16 -13.59
C LEU A 188 -4.51 1.10 -14.75
N ILE A 189 -5.71 1.00 -15.33
CA ILE A 189 -6.14 1.75 -16.51
C ILE A 189 -6.98 2.94 -16.06
#